data_AF-A0A4Y2L9M5-F1
#
_entry.id   AF-A0A4Y2L9M5-F1
#
_cell.length_a   1.000
_cell.length_b   1.000
_cell.length_c   1.000
_cell.angle_alpha   90.00
_cell.angle_beta   90.00
_cell.angle_gamma   90.00
#
_symmetry.space_group_name_H-M   'P 1'
#
loop_
_entity.id
_entity.type
_entity.pdbx_description
1 polymer ?
#
loop_
_entity_poly.entity_id
_entity_poly.type
_entity_poly.pdbx_seq_one_letter_code
_entity_poly.pdbx_strand_id
1 'polypeptide(L)'
;MRERTINDLTPKLLEDDSLFYRFAKARDFNVVEAEDMLRKHISWRKEFQIDTILTDYEPPEVLLKYGASSFVCFDKEGSAVRIQDWGHLDGKGECNFLHIIPLFIN
;
A
#
# COMPACT_ATOMS: atom_id res chain seq x y z
N MET A 1 11.28 19.08 -2.22
CA MET A 1 10.18 18.20 -1.78
C MET A 1 10.23 17.96 -0.28
N ARG A 2 11.28 17.32 0.27
CA ARG A 2 11.42 17.05 1.72
C ARG A 2 11.08 18.22 2.63
N GLU A 3 11.74 19.37 2.45
CA GLU A 3 11.49 20.57 3.27
C GLU A 3 10.05 21.08 3.17
N ARG A 4 9.37 20.86 2.03
CA ARG A 4 8.00 21.33 1.78
C ARG A 4 6.94 20.47 2.45
N THR A 5 7.24 19.20 2.71
CA THR A 5 6.28 18.21 3.24
C THR A 5 6.66 17.67 4.61
N ILE A 6 7.74 18.16 5.22
CA ILE A 6 8.29 17.57 6.46
C ILE A 6 7.31 17.63 7.64
N ASN A 7 6.49 18.67 7.70
CA ASN A 7 5.50 18.87 8.76
C ASN A 7 4.24 18.00 8.55
N ASP A 8 4.07 17.40 7.38
CA ASP A 8 2.90 16.58 7.03
C ASP A 8 3.13 15.08 7.26
N LEU A 9 4.39 14.67 7.39
CA LEU A 9 4.84 13.28 7.48
C LEU A 9 4.87 12.78 8.92
N THR A 10 4.53 11.51 9.12
CA THR A 10 4.69 10.86 10.42
C THR A 10 6.15 10.49 10.67
N PRO A 11 6.60 10.36 11.94
CA PRO A 11 7.97 9.93 12.24
C PRO A 11 8.34 8.62 11.53
N LYS A 12 7.38 7.69 11.43
CA LYS A 12 7.59 6.41 10.76
C LYS A 12 7.88 6.54 9.28
N LEU A 13 7.24 7.48 8.58
CA LEU A 13 7.53 7.75 7.17
C LEU A 13 8.90 8.40 6.98
N LEU A 14 9.36 9.20 7.96
CA LEU A 14 10.66 9.85 7.92
C LEU A 14 11.83 8.89 8.16
N GLU A 15 11.58 7.70 8.71
CA GLU A 15 12.57 6.61 8.80
C GLU A 15 12.85 5.93 7.45
N ASP A 16 11.99 6.10 6.45
CA ASP A 16 12.19 5.53 5.11
C ASP A 16 13.06 6.46 4.25
N ASP A 17 14.34 6.13 4.17
CA ASP A 17 15.34 6.85 3.36
C ASP A 17 14.97 6.92 1.87
N SER A 18 14.18 5.97 1.37
CA SER A 18 13.79 5.89 -0.04
C SER A 18 12.53 6.70 -0.37
N LEU A 19 11.79 7.17 0.65
CA LEU A 19 10.46 7.76 0.49
C LEU A 19 10.44 8.82 -0.61
N PHE A 20 11.24 9.88 -0.45
CA PHE A 20 11.25 10.99 -1.41
C PHE A 20 11.76 10.57 -2.79
N TYR A 21 12.71 9.65 -2.85
CA TYR A 21 13.23 9.14 -4.12
C TYR A 21 12.15 8.38 -4.90
N ARG A 22 11.38 7.51 -4.24
CA ARG A 22 10.31 6.73 -4.90
C ARG A 22 9.24 7.63 -5.52
N PHE A 23 8.79 8.66 -4.81
CA PHE A 23 7.80 9.61 -5.34
C PHE A 23 8.38 10.51 -6.44
N ALA A 24 9.62 10.99 -6.29
CA ALA A 24 10.28 11.76 -7.34
C ALA A 24 10.46 10.93 -8.62
N LYS A 25 10.96 9.70 -8.50
CA LYS A 25 11.15 8.78 -9.63
C LYS A 25 9.85 8.45 -10.35
N ALA A 26 8.74 8.30 -9.62
CA ALA A 26 7.42 8.01 -10.19
C ALA A 26 6.83 9.16 -11.03
N ARG A 27 7.43 10.36 -10.98
CA ARG A 27 7.00 11.56 -11.72
C ARG A 27 8.16 12.19 -12.50
N ASP A 28 9.11 11.38 -12.95
CA ASP A 28 10.28 11.83 -13.73
C ASP A 28 11.03 13.02 -13.09
N PHE A 29 11.10 13.04 -11.76
CA PHE A 29 11.68 14.10 -10.95
C PHE A 29 11.00 15.49 -11.09
N ASN A 30 9.79 15.55 -11.63
CA ASN A 30 8.94 16.74 -11.53
C ASN A 30 8.53 16.94 -10.06
N VAL A 31 9.12 17.95 -9.43
CA VAL A 31 8.96 18.20 -7.98
C VAL A 31 7.51 18.54 -7.61
N VAL A 32 6.77 19.24 -8.48
CA VAL A 32 5.39 19.67 -8.19
C VAL A 32 4.46 18.46 -8.21
N GLU A 33 4.57 17.60 -9.22
CA GLU A 33 3.74 16.40 -9.35
C GLU A 33 4.10 15.33 -8.31
N ALA A 34 5.40 15.18 -7.99
CA ALA A 34 5.84 14.27 -6.95
C ALA A 34 5.35 14.70 -5.57
N GLU A 35 5.37 16.01 -5.28
CA GLU A 35 4.83 16.57 -4.05
C GLU A 35 3.32 16.35 -3.94
N ASP A 36 2.56 16.61 -5.01
CA ASP A 36 1.11 16.35 -5.06
C ASP A 36 0.79 14.87 -4.81
N MET A 37 1.53 13.95 -5.46
CA MET A 37 1.38 12.51 -5.24
C MET A 37 1.70 12.10 -3.80
N LEU A 38 2.76 12.65 -3.19
CA LEU A 38 3.12 12.38 -1.81
C LEU A 38 2.06 12.89 -0.83
N ARG A 39 1.51 14.10 -1.05
CA ARG A 39 0.43 14.65 -0.21
C ARG A 39 -0.83 13.82 -0.30
N LYS A 40 -1.21 13.36 -1.49
CA LYS A 40 -2.33 12.40 -1.69
C LYS A 40 -2.07 11.10 -0.95
N HIS A 41 -0.85 10.58 -1.00
CA HIS A 41 -0.47 9.38 -0.24
C HIS A 41 -0.60 9.59 1.28
N ILE A 42 -0.15 10.72 1.81
CA ILE A 42 -0.28 11.06 3.24
C ILE A 42 -1.76 11.13 3.64
N SER A 43 -2.60 11.79 2.84
CA SER A 43 -4.04 11.87 3.11
C SER A 43 -4.70 10.49 3.08
N TRP A 44 -4.39 9.67 2.08
CA TRP A 44 -4.89 8.30 1.97
C TRP A 44 -4.48 7.45 3.18
N ARG A 45 -3.22 7.53 3.63
CA ARG A 45 -2.77 6.81 4.82
C ARG A 45 -3.56 7.19 6.08
N LYS A 46 -3.89 8.48 6.23
CA LYS A 46 -4.69 8.99 7.35
C LYS A 46 -6.14 8.53 7.26
N GLU A 47 -6.75 8.63 6.07
CA GLU A 47 -8.14 8.23 5.83
C GLU A 47 -8.36 6.74 6.14
N PHE A 48 -7.45 5.88 5.69
CA PHE A 48 -7.57 4.43 5.84
C PHE A 48 -6.77 3.85 7.02
N GLN A 49 -6.27 4.71 7.92
CA GLN A 49 -5.55 4.32 9.14
C GLN A 49 -4.40 3.32 8.89
N ILE A 50 -3.66 3.55 7.80
CA ILE A 50 -2.65 2.61 7.31
C ILE A 50 -1.46 2.47 8.27
N ASP A 51 -1.21 3.47 9.10
CA ASP A 51 -0.11 3.45 10.07
C ASP A 51 -0.33 2.39 11.18
N THR A 52 -1.58 1.99 11.45
CA THR A 52 -1.93 0.98 12.47
C THR A 52 -2.57 -0.28 11.90
N ILE A 53 -2.65 -0.42 10.57
CA ILE A 53 -3.34 -1.55 9.91
C ILE A 53 -2.82 -2.93 10.36
N LEU A 54 -1.55 -3.06 10.72
CA LEU A 54 -0.99 -4.34 11.16
C LEU A 54 -1.43 -4.76 12.56
N THR A 55 -1.94 -3.83 13.37
CA THR A 55 -2.45 -4.09 14.72
C THR A 55 -3.97 -4.05 14.80
N ASP A 56 -4.59 -3.16 14.03
CA ASP A 56 -6.00 -2.82 14.22
C ASP A 56 -6.92 -3.56 13.25
N TYR A 57 -6.38 -4.09 12.14
CA TYR A 57 -7.17 -4.76 11.12
C TYR A 57 -7.11 -6.28 11.27
N GLU A 58 -8.27 -6.88 11.51
CA GLU A 58 -8.48 -8.32 11.40
C GLU A 58 -9.08 -8.64 10.02
N PRO A 59 -8.35 -9.34 9.14
CA PRO A 59 -8.87 -9.71 7.83
C PRO A 59 -10.06 -10.69 7.96
N PRO A 60 -11.15 -10.48 7.21
CA PRO A 60 -12.27 -11.43 7.20
C PRO A 60 -11.84 -12.84 6.80
N GLU A 61 -12.51 -13.85 7.37
CA GLU A 61 -12.19 -15.27 7.15
C GLU A 61 -12.09 -15.66 5.67
N VAL A 62 -12.93 -15.08 4.83
CA VAL A 62 -12.93 -15.32 3.38
C VAL A 62 -11.61 -14.90 2.71
N LEU A 63 -10.99 -13.79 3.12
CA LEU A 63 -9.66 -13.40 2.61
C LEU A 63 -8.58 -14.38 3.04
N LEU A 64 -8.65 -14.82 4.29
CA LEU A 64 -7.66 -15.75 4.83
C LEU A 64 -7.73 -17.12 4.16
N LYS A 65 -8.93 -17.58 3.80
CA LYS A 65 -9.15 -18.89 3.19
C LYS A 65 -9.02 -18.90 1.66
N TYR A 66 -9.47 -17.83 1.00
CA TYR A 66 -9.62 -17.81 -0.46
C TYR A 66 -8.78 -16.72 -1.14
N GLY A 67 -8.12 -15.85 -0.38
CA GLY A 67 -7.25 -14.84 -0.94
C GLY A 67 -6.13 -15.48 -1.76
N ALA A 68 -6.08 -15.18 -3.06
CA ALA A 68 -5.13 -15.82 -3.97
C ALA A 68 -3.70 -15.23 -3.94
N SER A 69 -3.33 -14.56 -2.86
CA SER A 69 -2.02 -13.90 -2.70
C SER A 69 -1.29 -14.46 -1.49
N SER A 70 -0.05 -14.92 -1.64
CA SER A 70 0.82 -15.25 -0.50
C SER A 70 2.27 -14.82 -0.71
N PHE A 71 2.95 -14.46 0.38
CA PHE A 71 4.41 -14.33 0.41
C PHE A 71 5.03 -15.70 0.65
N VAL A 72 6.01 -16.07 -0.17
CA VAL A 72 6.52 -17.46 -0.17
C VAL A 72 8.02 -17.55 0.12
N CYS A 73 8.81 -16.61 -0.39
CA CYS A 73 10.26 -16.65 -0.26
C CYS A 73 10.88 -15.27 -0.56
N PHE A 74 12.21 -15.22 -0.56
CA PHE A 74 12.99 -14.11 -1.08
C PHE A 74 13.75 -14.58 -2.32
N ASP A 75 13.95 -13.68 -3.28
CA ASP A 75 14.80 -13.95 -4.44
C ASP A 75 16.29 -13.85 -4.09
N LYS A 76 17.16 -13.99 -5.10
CA LYS A 76 18.62 -13.95 -4.92
C LYS A 76 19.17 -12.60 -4.47
N GLU A 77 18.40 -11.53 -4.64
CA GLU A 77 18.76 -10.16 -4.27
C GLU A 77 18.11 -9.76 -2.93
N GLY A 78 17.34 -10.66 -2.32
CA GLY A 78 16.66 -10.44 -1.05
C GLY A 78 15.30 -9.75 -1.18
N SER A 79 14.75 -9.62 -2.39
CA SER A 79 13.40 -9.07 -2.58
C SER A 79 12.34 -10.09 -2.20
N ALA A 80 11.31 -9.66 -1.47
CA ALA A 80 10.21 -10.53 -1.10
C ALA A 80 9.40 -10.96 -2.34
N VAL A 81 9.21 -12.27 -2.50
CA VAL A 81 8.46 -12.86 -3.60
C VAL A 81 7.03 -13.15 -3.13
N ARG A 82 6.07 -12.62 -3.87
CA ARG A 82 4.63 -12.87 -3.71
C ARG A 82 4.12 -13.65 -4.91
N ILE A 83 3.39 -14.73 -4.67
CA ILE A 83 2.67 -15.47 -5.72
C ILE A 83 1.21 -15.03 -5.71
N GLN A 84 0.67 -14.82 -6.91
CA GLN A 84 -0.75 -14.57 -7.15
C GLN A 84 -1.33 -15.69 -8.01
N ASP A 85 -2.27 -16.46 -7.48
CA ASP A 85 -2.93 -17.55 -8.20
C ASP A 85 -4.21 -17.08 -8.89
N TRP A 86 -4.07 -16.50 -10.07
CA TRP A 86 -5.23 -16.07 -10.87
C TRP A 86 -6.06 -17.23 -11.43
N GLY A 87 -5.51 -18.44 -11.50
CA GLY A 87 -6.18 -19.58 -12.12
C GLY A 87 -7.29 -20.19 -11.25
N HIS A 88 -7.08 -20.19 -9.94
CA HIS A 88 -8.05 -20.70 -8.96
C HIS A 88 -8.90 -19.61 -8.30
N LEU A 89 -8.74 -18.35 -8.72
CA LEU A 89 -9.50 -17.22 -8.18
C LEU A 89 -10.98 -17.28 -8.58
N ASP A 90 -11.89 -17.29 -7.60
CA ASP A 90 -13.30 -17.00 -7.86
C ASP A 90 -13.49 -15.49 -8.06
N GLY A 91 -13.32 -15.02 -9.30
CA GLY A 91 -13.43 -13.59 -9.62
C GLY A 91 -14.78 -12.97 -9.24
N LYS A 92 -15.89 -13.73 -9.26
CA LYS A 92 -17.19 -13.22 -8.86
C LYS A 92 -17.29 -13.10 -7.33
N GLY A 93 -16.83 -14.12 -6.61
CA GLY A 93 -16.75 -14.11 -5.14
C GLY A 93 -15.89 -12.95 -4.63
N GLU A 94 -14.71 -12.76 -5.24
CA GLU A 94 -13.79 -11.68 -4.92
C GLU A 94 -14.40 -10.30 -5.18
N CYS A 95 -15.01 -10.07 -6.35
CA CYS A 95 -15.68 -8.80 -6.63
C CYS A 95 -16.78 -8.51 -5.60
N ASN A 96 -17.64 -9.47 -5.29
CA ASN A 96 -18.71 -9.27 -4.30
C ASN A 96 -18.15 -8.95 -2.90
N PHE A 97 -17.02 -9.56 -2.56
CA PHE A 97 -16.35 -9.35 -1.28
C PHE A 97 -15.61 -8.00 -1.21
N LEU A 98 -14.91 -7.58 -2.26
CA LEU A 98 -14.22 -6.29 -2.28
C LEU A 98 -15.20 -5.11 -2.13
N HIS A 99 -16.44 -5.25 -2.62
CA HIS A 99 -17.50 -4.25 -2.42
C HIS A 99 -17.97 -4.09 -0.97
N ILE A 100 -17.60 -4.98 -0.05
CA ILE A 100 -18.02 -4.91 1.36
C ILE A 100 -16.87 -4.60 2.33
N ILE A 101 -15.63 -4.55 1.85
CA ILE A 101 -14.48 -4.16 2.68
C ILE A 101 -14.38 -2.62 2.71
N PRO A 102 -14.44 -1.98 3.88
CA PRO A 102 -14.36 -0.52 4.00
C PRO A 102 -13.10 0.10 3.37
N LEU A 103 -11.99 -0.65 3.30
CA LEU A 103 -10.73 -0.23 2.67
C LEU A 103 -10.80 -0.04 1.15
N PHE A 104 -11.84 -0.54 0.48
CA PHE A 104 -11.97 -0.51 -0.99
C PHE A 104 -13.26 0.18 -1.49
N ILE A 105 -14.01 0.85 -0.62
CA ILE A 105 -15.34 1.44 -0.94
C ILE A 105 -15.30 2.97 -1.20
N ASN A 106 -14.15 3.64 -1.06
CA ASN A 106 -14.02 5.09 -1.36
C ASN A 106 -13.19 5.35 -2.62
#